data_AF-A0A662Q1S7-F1
#
_entry.id   AF-A0A662Q1S7-F1
#
_cell.length_a   1.000
_cell.length_b   1.000
_cell.length_c   1.000
_cell.angle_alpha   90.00
_cell.angle_beta   90.00
_cell.angle_gamma   90.00
#
_symmetry.space_group_name_H-M   'P 1'
#
loop_
_entity.id
_entity.type
_entity.pdbx_description
1 polymer ?
#
loop_
_entity_poly.entity_id
_entity_poly.type
_entity_poly.pdbx_seq_one_letter_code
_entity_poly.pdbx_strand_id
1 'polypeptide(L)'
;SALGASGRDLLRKLVEAMRNPRPVEVVRDAPCQEMVIEDPDLRKLPFLFFGERDGGPYMTAGIIIAHDPEYGFNASYHRLMLLDERRVVARILPRHLEEFIRRGARRIAIVVGNHPAFMLASAVTWKLGVSELEIANALKPIRYARALKSGILVPADCELVLEGRITDELAEEGPFMDVTGTYDIVRRQRVIEIDCITMRRDPIFQQILPAGSEHRNLMGLPREAAIYAEVSEVCEVVDVRLTPGGCSWLHCAISIRKRSEEDPRRAIEAAFKAHPSLKHVIVVDEDIDLSNPLELEWAIATRSQLDKDLVLKPDQLGSSLDPSADQITRKTCKAGLDATIPLKADRAKFIKAKIPGEDELNLEEYVKGS
;
A
#
# COMPACT_ATOMS: atom_id res chain seq x y z
N SER A 1 -2.89 -10.29 12.75
CA SER A 1 -3.43 -11.67 12.79
C SER A 1 -3.09 -12.49 11.55
N ALA A 2 -3.49 -12.08 10.32
CA ALA A 2 -3.29 -12.86 9.08
C ALA A 2 -1.83 -13.27 8.81
N LEU A 3 -0.88 -12.44 9.27
CA LEU A 3 0.56 -12.66 9.14
C LEU A 3 1.24 -13.12 10.44
N GLY A 4 0.48 -13.37 11.51
CA GLY A 4 1.04 -13.71 12.84
C GLY A 4 1.92 -12.63 13.46
N ALA A 5 1.79 -11.37 13.01
CA ALA A 5 2.52 -10.22 13.50
C ALA A 5 1.58 -9.01 13.67
N SER A 6 1.99 -8.04 14.50
CA SER A 6 1.28 -6.79 14.78
C SER A 6 2.26 -5.65 15.05
N GLY A 7 1.82 -4.40 14.86
CA GLY A 7 2.62 -3.21 15.12
C GLY A 7 3.99 -3.27 14.45
N ARG A 8 5.04 -2.98 15.23
CA ARG A 8 6.44 -2.91 14.78
C ARG A 8 6.96 -4.23 14.20
N ASP A 9 6.51 -5.37 14.71
CA ASP A 9 6.94 -6.68 14.23
C ASP A 9 6.46 -6.95 12.80
N LEU A 10 5.32 -6.36 12.42
CA LEU A 10 4.80 -6.46 11.06
C LEU A 10 5.70 -5.74 10.06
N LEU A 11 6.20 -4.55 10.38
CA LEU A 11 7.13 -3.81 9.52
C LEU A 11 8.43 -4.59 9.32
N ARG A 12 9.01 -5.10 10.40
CA ARG A 12 10.23 -5.91 10.35
C ARG A 12 10.04 -7.17 9.51
N LYS A 13 8.93 -7.89 9.72
CA LYS A 13 8.59 -9.08 8.95
C LYS A 13 8.43 -8.77 7.45
N LEU A 14 7.83 -7.63 7.10
CA LEU A 14 7.68 -7.21 5.70
C LEU A 14 9.04 -6.86 5.07
N VAL A 15 9.89 -6.11 5.78
CA VAL A 15 11.26 -5.80 5.33
C VAL A 15 12.08 -7.07 5.13
N GLU A 16 11.97 -8.04 6.04
CA GLU A 16 12.66 -9.32 5.93
C GLU A 16 12.20 -10.11 4.70
N ALA A 17 10.90 -10.19 4.44
CA ALA A 17 10.34 -10.86 3.27
C ALA A 17 10.76 -10.19 1.95
N MET A 18 10.84 -8.85 1.92
CA MET A 18 11.31 -8.09 0.76
C MET A 18 12.81 -8.30 0.48
N ARG A 19 13.62 -8.48 1.54
CA ARG A 19 15.06 -8.74 1.42
C ARG A 19 15.38 -10.20 1.12
N ASN A 20 14.53 -11.13 1.57
CA ASN A 20 14.72 -12.57 1.47
C ASN A 20 13.47 -13.26 0.87
N PRO A 21 13.13 -12.97 -0.41
CA PRO A 21 12.03 -13.63 -1.09
C PRO A 21 12.26 -15.14 -1.16
N ARG A 22 11.19 -15.94 -1.14
CA ARG A 22 11.27 -17.42 -1.13
C ARG A 22 10.66 -18.01 -2.40
N PRO A 23 11.33 -19.00 -3.03
CA PRO A 23 10.79 -19.69 -4.21
C PRO A 23 9.39 -20.25 -3.97
N VAL A 24 8.54 -20.17 -4.99
CA VAL A 24 7.14 -20.58 -4.92
C VAL A 24 6.96 -22.09 -5.12
N GLU A 25 5.94 -22.65 -4.47
CA GLU A 25 5.47 -24.02 -4.72
C GLU A 25 4.37 -24.01 -5.80
N VAL A 26 4.53 -24.83 -6.84
CA VAL A 26 3.53 -25.00 -7.89
C VAL A 26 2.78 -26.32 -7.70
N VAL A 27 1.48 -26.23 -7.50
CA VAL A 27 0.57 -27.36 -7.33
C VAL A 27 -0.29 -27.59 -8.57
N ARG A 28 -0.82 -28.82 -8.70
CA ARG A 28 -1.76 -29.19 -9.78
C ARG A 28 -3.22 -29.03 -9.39
N ASP A 29 -3.53 -29.27 -8.12
CA ASP A 29 -4.86 -29.13 -7.57
C ASP A 29 -5.07 -27.68 -7.10
N ALA A 30 -5.94 -26.95 -7.79
CA ALA A 30 -6.12 -25.52 -7.63
C ALA A 30 -7.61 -25.19 -7.45
N PRO A 31 -8.07 -24.90 -6.22
CA PRO A 31 -9.46 -24.52 -5.96
C PRO A 31 -9.95 -23.36 -6.85
N CYS A 32 -9.08 -22.41 -7.21
CA CYS A 32 -9.41 -21.33 -8.12
C CYS A 32 -9.76 -21.76 -9.55
N GLN A 33 -9.67 -23.05 -9.88
CA GLN A 33 -9.94 -23.62 -11.21
C GLN A 33 -10.98 -24.75 -11.19
N GLU A 34 -11.81 -24.85 -10.15
CA GLU A 34 -12.90 -25.84 -10.07
C GLU A 34 -13.96 -25.67 -11.16
N MET A 35 -14.19 -24.42 -11.59
CA MET A 35 -15.12 -24.04 -12.63
C MET A 35 -14.40 -23.22 -13.71
N VAL A 36 -14.72 -23.47 -14.98
CA VAL A 36 -14.15 -22.76 -16.14
C VAL A 36 -15.28 -22.16 -16.97
N ILE A 37 -15.16 -20.89 -17.31
CA ILE A 37 -16.05 -20.16 -18.21
C ILE A 37 -15.21 -19.70 -19.42
N GLU A 38 -15.38 -20.39 -20.54
CA GLU A 38 -14.62 -20.16 -21.78
C GLU A 38 -15.02 -18.89 -22.54
N ASP A 39 -16.29 -18.47 -22.43
CA ASP A 39 -16.82 -17.25 -23.05
C ASP A 39 -17.52 -16.41 -21.97
N PRO A 40 -16.75 -15.68 -21.15
CA PRO A 40 -17.30 -14.97 -20.00
C PRO A 40 -18.06 -13.71 -20.43
N ASP A 41 -19.12 -13.39 -19.69
CA ASP A 41 -19.77 -12.07 -19.71
C ASP A 41 -19.47 -11.36 -18.40
N LEU A 42 -18.54 -10.40 -18.44
CA LEU A 42 -18.08 -9.65 -17.28
C LEU A 42 -19.18 -8.84 -16.59
N ARG A 43 -20.28 -8.51 -17.29
CA ARG A 43 -21.43 -7.81 -16.70
C ARG A 43 -22.18 -8.65 -15.67
N LYS A 44 -21.92 -9.97 -15.63
CA LYS A 44 -22.44 -10.89 -14.62
C LYS A 44 -21.62 -10.89 -13.32
N LEU A 45 -20.45 -10.28 -13.32
CA LEU A 45 -19.64 -10.10 -12.11
C LEU A 45 -20.05 -8.80 -11.40
N PRO A 46 -19.94 -8.73 -10.06
CA PRO A 46 -20.36 -7.56 -9.28
C PRO A 46 -19.32 -6.43 -9.33
N PHE A 47 -19.16 -5.82 -10.51
CA PHE A 47 -18.50 -4.51 -10.63
C PHE A 47 -19.39 -3.44 -9.98
N LEU A 48 -18.79 -2.53 -9.21
CA LEU A 48 -19.54 -1.57 -8.38
C LEU A 48 -19.21 -0.13 -8.75
N PHE A 49 -20.22 0.75 -8.66
CA PHE A 49 -19.98 2.18 -8.49
C PHE A 49 -19.69 2.43 -7.01
N PHE A 50 -18.58 3.12 -6.72
CA PHE A 50 -18.19 3.47 -5.34
C PHE A 50 -18.47 4.95 -5.04
N GLY A 51 -18.36 5.80 -6.06
CA GLY A 51 -18.66 7.22 -6.00
C GLY A 51 -19.71 7.62 -7.05
N GLU A 52 -20.47 8.67 -6.74
CA GLU A 52 -21.50 9.23 -7.63
C GLU A 52 -20.95 9.72 -8.98
N ARG A 53 -19.65 10.03 -9.04
CA ARG A 53 -19.00 10.54 -10.27
C ARG A 53 -18.11 9.50 -10.93
N ASP A 54 -18.08 8.25 -10.48
CA ASP A 54 -17.24 7.24 -11.08
C ASP A 54 -17.58 7.07 -12.58
N GLY A 55 -16.56 6.99 -13.43
CA GLY A 55 -16.73 6.89 -14.90
C GLY A 55 -17.44 5.62 -15.37
N GLY A 56 -17.56 4.61 -14.50
CA GLY A 56 -18.19 3.32 -14.74
C GLY A 56 -18.09 2.43 -13.49
N PRO A 57 -18.60 1.19 -13.54
CA PRO A 57 -18.49 0.26 -12.43
C PRO A 57 -17.10 -0.40 -12.41
N TYR A 58 -16.52 -0.58 -11.23
CA TYR A 58 -15.13 -0.99 -11.02
C TYR A 58 -14.98 -2.34 -10.30
N MET A 59 -13.89 -3.03 -10.62
CA MET A 59 -13.24 -4.03 -9.78
C MET A 59 -11.98 -3.38 -9.18
N THR A 60 -11.91 -3.31 -7.86
CA THR A 60 -10.84 -2.60 -7.13
C THR A 60 -9.85 -3.52 -6.42
N ALA A 61 -10.24 -4.78 -6.17
CA ALA A 61 -9.37 -5.79 -5.56
C ALA A 61 -8.56 -6.62 -6.58
N GLY A 62 -8.65 -6.28 -7.87
CA GLY A 62 -7.97 -7.01 -8.94
C GLY A 62 -6.45 -6.82 -8.89
N ILE A 63 -5.73 -7.93 -8.76
CA ILE A 63 -4.26 -7.96 -8.89
C ILE A 63 -3.91 -8.54 -10.25
N ILE A 64 -3.28 -7.76 -11.11
CA ILE A 64 -2.76 -8.22 -12.39
C ILE A 64 -1.42 -8.91 -12.15
N ILE A 65 -1.29 -10.13 -12.65
CA ILE A 65 -0.04 -10.89 -12.70
C ILE A 65 0.42 -10.98 -14.15
N ALA A 66 1.67 -10.58 -14.39
CA ALA A 66 2.34 -10.67 -15.68
C ALA A 66 3.71 -11.35 -15.53
N HIS A 67 4.26 -11.84 -16.64
CA HIS A 67 5.57 -12.48 -16.66
C HIS A 67 6.46 -11.87 -17.74
N ASP A 68 7.71 -11.58 -17.37
CA ASP A 68 8.79 -11.22 -18.26
C ASP A 68 9.87 -12.32 -18.22
N PRO A 69 10.43 -12.76 -19.37
CA PRO A 69 11.45 -13.82 -19.39
C PRO A 69 12.75 -13.50 -18.62
N GLU A 70 13.09 -12.22 -18.44
CA GLU A 70 14.29 -11.78 -17.72
C GLU A 70 13.97 -11.45 -16.26
N TYR A 71 12.87 -10.71 -16.03
CA TYR A 71 12.52 -10.20 -14.70
C TYR A 71 11.55 -11.09 -13.91
N GLY A 72 11.08 -12.20 -14.48
CA GLY A 72 10.17 -13.12 -13.81
C GLY A 72 8.76 -12.55 -13.69
N PHE A 73 8.10 -12.77 -12.55
CA PHE A 73 6.71 -12.36 -12.33
C PHE A 73 6.61 -10.97 -11.70
N ASN A 74 5.60 -10.22 -12.14
CA ASN A 74 5.11 -9.03 -11.44
C ASN A 74 3.66 -9.24 -11.05
N ALA A 75 3.29 -8.89 -9.81
CA ALA A 75 1.91 -8.83 -9.35
C ALA A 75 1.61 -7.44 -8.75
N SER A 76 0.63 -6.73 -9.31
CA SER A 76 0.28 -5.37 -8.88
C SER A 76 -1.21 -5.06 -8.95
N TYR A 77 -1.66 -4.18 -8.06
CA TYR A 77 -3.04 -3.69 -8.06
C TYR A 77 -3.31 -2.71 -9.20
N HIS A 78 -4.48 -2.87 -9.82
CA HIS A 78 -5.03 -1.93 -10.78
C HIS A 78 -6.53 -1.81 -10.57
N ARG A 79 -7.06 -0.58 -10.53
CA ARG A 79 -8.50 -0.37 -10.68
C ARG A 79 -8.90 -0.70 -12.12
N LEU A 80 -9.93 -1.52 -12.27
CA LEU A 80 -10.42 -2.02 -13.55
C LEU A 80 -11.86 -1.54 -13.76
N MET A 81 -12.07 -0.63 -14.70
CA MET A 81 -13.40 -0.15 -15.07
C MET A 81 -13.98 -1.07 -16.14
N LEU A 82 -15.20 -1.55 -15.93
CA LEU A 82 -15.91 -2.37 -16.90
C LEU A 82 -16.26 -1.55 -18.16
N LEU A 83 -15.94 -2.08 -19.33
CA LEU A 83 -16.34 -1.48 -20.62
C LEU A 83 -17.52 -2.23 -21.24
N ASP A 84 -17.45 -3.56 -21.30
CA ASP A 84 -18.46 -4.42 -21.90
C ASP A 84 -18.35 -5.87 -21.40
N GLU A 85 -19.02 -6.82 -22.07
CA GLU A 85 -19.00 -8.25 -21.72
C GLU A 85 -17.60 -8.89 -21.64
N ARG A 86 -16.58 -8.34 -22.29
CA ARG A 86 -15.25 -8.97 -22.38
C ARG A 86 -14.09 -8.05 -22.07
N ARG A 87 -14.33 -6.75 -21.94
CA ARG A 87 -13.26 -5.75 -21.82
C ARG A 87 -13.37 -4.92 -20.55
N VAL A 88 -12.21 -4.65 -19.97
CA VAL A 88 -12.02 -3.65 -18.91
C VAL A 88 -10.93 -2.67 -19.33
N VAL A 89 -10.96 -1.46 -18.80
CA VAL A 89 -9.83 -0.52 -18.90
C VAL A 89 -9.13 -0.43 -17.55
N ALA A 90 -7.79 -0.53 -17.58
CA ALA A 90 -6.97 -0.60 -16.38
C ALA A 90 -6.09 0.64 -16.22
N ARG A 91 -6.09 1.26 -15.04
CA ARG A 91 -5.14 2.33 -14.73
C ARG A 91 -3.73 1.76 -14.51
N ILE A 92 -2.87 1.86 -15.52
CA ILE A 92 -1.48 1.38 -15.48
C ILE A 92 -0.54 2.59 -15.31
N LEU A 93 0.14 2.64 -14.17
CA LEU A 93 1.18 3.64 -13.88
C LEU A 93 2.52 3.21 -14.49
N PRO A 94 3.45 4.16 -14.75
CA PRO A 94 4.80 3.86 -15.24
C PRO A 94 5.64 3.19 -14.15
N ARG A 95 5.38 1.90 -13.91
CA ARG A 95 5.97 0.99 -12.92
C ARG A 95 6.31 -0.36 -13.58
N HIS A 96 6.54 -1.41 -12.80
CA HIS A 96 6.97 -2.72 -13.31
C HIS A 96 6.05 -3.29 -14.39
N LEU A 97 4.73 -3.28 -14.22
CA LEU A 97 3.81 -3.76 -15.25
C LEU A 97 3.95 -2.99 -16.57
N GLU A 98 4.11 -1.65 -16.54
CA GLU A 98 4.34 -0.86 -17.76
C GLU A 98 5.65 -1.26 -18.45
N GLU A 99 6.71 -1.50 -17.68
CA GLU A 99 7.98 -1.98 -18.21
C GLU A 99 7.85 -3.37 -18.84
N PHE A 100 7.13 -4.28 -18.20
CA PHE A 100 6.86 -5.62 -18.74
C PHE A 100 6.09 -5.53 -20.05
N ILE A 101 5.10 -4.63 -20.15
CA ILE A 101 4.33 -4.44 -21.39
C ILE A 101 5.23 -3.88 -22.50
N ARG A 102 6.15 -2.95 -22.21
CA ARG A 102 7.13 -2.45 -23.20
C ARG A 102 8.06 -3.53 -23.70
N ARG A 103 8.36 -4.52 -22.85
CA ARG A 103 9.18 -5.69 -23.17
C ARG A 103 8.40 -6.83 -23.83
N GLY A 104 7.11 -6.64 -24.10
CA GLY A 104 6.29 -7.57 -24.88
C GLY A 104 5.37 -8.46 -24.05
N ALA A 105 5.30 -8.30 -22.72
CA ALA A 105 4.28 -8.97 -21.92
C ALA A 105 2.90 -8.51 -22.38
N ARG A 106 2.04 -9.46 -22.74
CA ARG A 106 0.66 -9.23 -23.17
C ARG A 106 -0.31 -10.13 -22.43
N ARG A 107 0.04 -11.41 -22.27
CA ARG A 107 -0.72 -12.39 -21.47
C ARG A 107 -0.64 -12.05 -19.99
N ILE A 108 -1.79 -12.04 -19.34
CA ILE A 108 -1.93 -11.72 -17.91
C ILE A 108 -3.00 -12.59 -17.27
N ALA A 109 -2.96 -12.65 -15.93
CA ALA A 109 -4.07 -13.12 -15.11
C ALA A 109 -4.45 -12.03 -14.10
N ILE A 110 -5.74 -11.74 -13.93
CA ILE A 110 -6.27 -10.90 -12.84
C ILE A 110 -6.82 -11.84 -11.78
N VAL A 111 -6.33 -11.72 -10.54
CA VAL A 111 -6.77 -12.57 -9.42
C VAL A 111 -7.52 -11.75 -8.36
N VAL A 112 -8.59 -12.32 -7.82
CA VAL A 112 -9.47 -11.71 -6.81
C VAL A 112 -9.73 -12.70 -5.66
N GLY A 113 -9.97 -12.19 -4.45
CA GLY A 113 -10.23 -13.01 -3.27
C GLY A 113 -8.96 -13.73 -2.81
N ASN A 114 -7.89 -12.97 -2.57
CA ASN A 114 -6.57 -13.52 -2.28
C ASN A 114 -6.30 -13.52 -0.78
N HIS A 115 -5.36 -14.37 -0.34
CA HIS A 115 -4.87 -14.31 1.03
C HIS A 115 -4.22 -12.94 1.32
N PRO A 116 -4.44 -12.31 2.50
CA PRO A 116 -3.89 -10.99 2.83
C PRO A 116 -2.36 -10.86 2.69
N ALA A 117 -1.62 -11.97 2.81
CA ALA A 117 -0.18 -11.99 2.56
C ALA A 117 0.18 -11.70 1.09
N PHE A 118 -0.56 -12.29 0.14
CA PHE A 118 -0.39 -12.02 -1.28
C PHE A 118 -0.81 -10.60 -1.62
N MET A 119 -1.97 -10.18 -1.10
CA MET A 119 -2.47 -8.82 -1.23
C MET A 119 -1.42 -7.79 -0.77
N LEU A 120 -0.87 -7.95 0.42
CA LEU A 120 0.16 -7.04 0.93
C LEU A 120 1.42 -7.05 0.06
N ALA A 121 1.88 -8.22 -0.37
CA ALA A 121 3.07 -8.35 -1.21
C ALA A 121 2.87 -7.68 -2.59
N SER A 122 1.70 -7.84 -3.22
CA SER A 122 1.37 -7.19 -4.50
C SER A 122 1.22 -5.67 -4.41
N ALA A 123 1.13 -5.10 -3.21
CA ALA A 123 1.18 -3.65 -2.99
C ALA A 123 2.59 -3.12 -2.73
N VAL A 124 3.58 -4.00 -2.54
CA VAL A 124 4.98 -3.60 -2.33
C VAL A 124 5.55 -2.98 -3.59
N THR A 125 6.29 -1.88 -3.43
CA THR A 125 7.19 -1.38 -4.48
C THR A 125 8.63 -1.62 -4.03
N TRP A 126 9.32 -2.55 -4.69
CA TRP A 126 10.69 -2.91 -4.33
C TRP A 126 11.67 -2.72 -5.49
N LYS A 127 12.25 -3.80 -6.01
CA LYS A 127 13.21 -3.79 -7.12
C LYS A 127 12.61 -4.53 -8.30
N LEU A 128 12.86 -4.01 -9.50
CA LEU A 128 12.56 -4.73 -10.73
C LEU A 128 13.30 -6.07 -10.73
N GLY A 129 12.62 -7.15 -11.12
CA GLY A 129 13.17 -8.51 -11.10
C GLY A 129 13.02 -9.25 -9.77
N VAL A 130 12.44 -8.63 -8.73
CA VAL A 130 12.05 -9.34 -7.50
C VAL A 130 10.55 -9.61 -7.55
N SER A 131 10.17 -10.89 -7.56
CA SER A 131 8.78 -11.32 -7.72
C SER A 131 7.97 -11.08 -6.44
N GLU A 132 6.84 -10.37 -6.56
CA GLU A 132 5.91 -10.20 -5.43
C GLU A 132 5.30 -11.54 -4.98
N LEU A 133 5.25 -12.57 -5.84
CA LEU A 133 4.81 -13.91 -5.46
C LEU A 133 5.79 -14.53 -4.45
N GLU A 134 7.09 -14.33 -4.64
CA GLU A 134 8.12 -14.86 -3.74
C GLU A 134 8.19 -14.08 -2.43
N ILE A 135 7.93 -12.77 -2.46
CA ILE A 135 7.75 -11.95 -1.26
C ILE A 135 6.54 -12.44 -0.46
N ALA A 136 5.42 -12.69 -1.14
CA ALA A 136 4.21 -13.24 -0.50
C ALA A 136 4.51 -14.58 0.18
N ASN A 137 5.22 -15.47 -0.51
CA ASN A 137 5.62 -16.78 0.01
C ASN A 137 6.59 -16.68 1.21
N ALA A 138 7.45 -15.67 1.24
CA ALA A 138 8.30 -15.38 2.39
C ALA A 138 7.51 -14.87 3.61
N LEU A 139 6.45 -14.07 3.40
CA LEU A 139 5.55 -13.62 4.46
C LEU A 139 4.75 -14.78 5.08
N LYS A 140 4.22 -15.64 4.21
CA LYS A 140 3.47 -16.85 4.55
C LYS A 140 3.51 -17.79 3.34
N PRO A 141 3.77 -19.10 3.51
CA PRO A 141 3.73 -20.04 2.38
C PRO A 141 2.42 -19.95 1.60
N ILE A 142 2.52 -19.80 0.27
CA ILE A 142 1.39 -19.73 -0.66
C ILE A 142 1.58 -20.79 -1.74
N ARG A 143 0.51 -21.56 -2.00
CA ARG A 143 0.45 -22.49 -3.13
C ARG A 143 0.08 -21.74 -4.40
N TYR A 144 0.80 -22.00 -5.48
CA TYR A 144 0.52 -21.40 -6.78
C TYR A 144 0.12 -22.47 -7.80
N ALA A 145 -0.69 -22.10 -8.78
CA ALA A 145 -1.06 -22.94 -9.90
C ALA A 145 -0.81 -22.22 -11.21
N ARG A 146 -0.62 -22.96 -12.31
CA ARG A 146 -0.58 -22.36 -13.64
C ARG A 146 -2.00 -22.11 -14.10
N ALA A 147 -2.29 -20.88 -14.49
CA ALA A 147 -3.54 -20.51 -15.13
C ALA A 147 -3.70 -21.27 -16.46
N LEU A 148 -4.93 -21.65 -16.82
CA LEU A 148 -5.22 -22.66 -17.83
C LEU A 148 -4.86 -22.21 -19.25
N LYS A 149 -5.11 -20.95 -19.60
CA LYS A 149 -4.87 -20.41 -20.96
C LYS A 149 -3.58 -19.61 -21.07
N SER A 150 -3.26 -18.83 -20.04
CA SER A 150 -2.13 -17.90 -20.03
C SER A 150 -0.84 -18.53 -19.51
N GLY A 151 -0.93 -19.62 -18.71
CA GLY A 151 0.23 -20.26 -18.08
C GLY A 151 0.89 -19.45 -16.96
N ILE A 152 0.35 -18.26 -16.65
CA ILE A 152 0.79 -17.38 -15.56
C ILE A 152 0.57 -18.07 -14.22
N LEU A 153 1.48 -17.87 -13.27
CA LEU A 153 1.30 -18.36 -11.91
C LEU A 153 0.29 -17.50 -11.16
N VAL A 154 -0.73 -18.15 -10.60
CA VAL A 154 -1.78 -17.53 -9.80
C VAL A 154 -1.84 -18.21 -8.43
N PRO A 155 -2.23 -17.52 -7.33
CA PRO A 155 -2.48 -18.19 -6.06
C PRO A 155 -3.55 -19.28 -6.25
N ALA A 156 -3.23 -20.53 -5.93
CA ALA A 156 -4.13 -21.67 -6.13
C ALA A 156 -5.42 -21.52 -5.31
N ASP A 157 -5.32 -20.84 -4.18
CA ASP A 157 -6.39 -20.58 -3.22
C ASP A 157 -7.11 -19.24 -3.44
N CYS A 158 -6.90 -18.52 -4.54
CA CYS A 158 -7.75 -17.36 -4.83
C CYS A 158 -9.19 -17.77 -5.19
N GLU A 159 -10.12 -16.83 -5.16
CA GLU A 159 -11.54 -17.10 -5.42
C GLU A 159 -11.84 -17.09 -6.93
N LEU A 160 -11.19 -16.21 -7.67
CA LEU A 160 -11.50 -15.89 -9.06
C LEU A 160 -10.24 -15.48 -9.83
N VAL A 161 -10.07 -16.01 -11.04
CA VAL A 161 -9.01 -15.68 -11.99
C VAL A 161 -9.63 -15.31 -13.34
N LEU A 162 -9.34 -14.10 -13.84
CA LEU A 162 -9.68 -13.69 -15.21
C LEU A 162 -8.39 -13.77 -16.03
N GLU A 163 -8.36 -14.63 -17.04
CA GLU A 163 -7.20 -14.75 -17.93
C GLU A 163 -7.46 -13.97 -19.22
N GLY A 164 -6.45 -13.27 -19.72
CA GLY A 164 -6.64 -12.42 -20.89
C GLY A 164 -5.37 -11.83 -21.44
N ARG A 165 -5.54 -10.72 -22.16
CA ARG A 165 -4.43 -9.97 -22.74
C ARG A 165 -4.62 -8.46 -22.63
N ILE A 166 -3.52 -7.78 -22.33
CA ILE A 166 -3.43 -6.33 -22.47
C ILE A 166 -3.34 -6.01 -23.96
N THR A 167 -4.17 -5.09 -24.44
CA THR A 167 -4.20 -4.65 -25.84
C THR A 167 -3.45 -3.33 -26.01
N ASP A 168 -3.20 -2.93 -27.25
CA ASP A 168 -2.70 -1.58 -27.56
C ASP A 168 -3.85 -0.56 -27.71
N GLU A 169 -5.11 -1.00 -27.61
CA GLU A 169 -6.28 -0.11 -27.57
C GLU A 169 -6.29 0.68 -26.26
N LEU A 170 -6.65 1.97 -26.36
CA LEU A 170 -6.83 2.84 -25.20
C LEU A 170 -8.28 3.30 -25.10
N ALA A 171 -8.86 3.26 -23.91
CA ALA A 171 -10.18 3.81 -23.59
C ALA A 171 -10.06 4.90 -22.51
N GLU A 172 -11.12 5.70 -22.34
CA GLU A 172 -11.23 6.62 -21.21
C GLU A 172 -11.41 5.83 -19.91
N GLU A 173 -10.66 6.20 -18.88
CA GLU A 173 -10.71 5.63 -17.55
C GLU A 173 -10.88 6.76 -16.54
N GLY A 174 -11.84 6.62 -15.63
CA GLY A 174 -12.18 7.61 -14.63
C GLY A 174 -13.30 8.58 -15.07
N PRO A 175 -13.61 9.60 -14.24
CA PRO A 175 -12.93 9.89 -12.99
C PRO A 175 -13.22 8.81 -11.94
N PHE A 176 -12.38 8.69 -10.93
CA PHE A 176 -12.53 7.67 -9.89
C PHE A 176 -11.96 8.15 -8.56
N MET A 177 -12.56 7.73 -7.44
CA MET A 177 -12.09 8.08 -6.11
C MET A 177 -10.70 7.49 -5.81
N ASP A 178 -9.77 8.33 -5.38
CA ASP A 178 -8.42 7.92 -4.99
C ASP A 178 -8.28 7.74 -3.46
N VAL A 179 -7.10 7.33 -2.97
CA VAL A 179 -6.81 7.06 -1.55
C VAL A 179 -7.06 8.27 -0.64
N THR A 180 -6.94 9.47 -1.19
CA THR A 180 -7.19 10.75 -0.51
C THR A 180 -8.68 11.06 -0.34
N GLY A 181 -9.57 10.27 -0.95
CA GLY A 181 -11.01 10.52 -0.99
C GLY A 181 -11.43 11.56 -2.02
N THR A 182 -10.50 12.06 -2.85
CA THR A 182 -10.79 12.97 -3.96
C THR A 182 -10.91 12.22 -5.28
N TYR A 183 -11.59 12.80 -6.27
CA TYR A 183 -11.66 12.23 -7.61
C TYR A 183 -10.39 12.52 -8.41
N ASP A 184 -9.81 11.46 -8.96
CA ASP A 184 -8.77 11.53 -9.98
C ASP A 184 -9.40 11.86 -11.35
N ILE A 185 -8.60 12.44 -12.26
CA ILE A 185 -9.07 12.88 -13.59
C ILE A 185 -9.22 11.72 -14.58
N VAL A 186 -10.03 11.95 -15.61
CA VAL A 186 -10.16 11.05 -16.77
C VAL A 186 -8.83 10.97 -17.52
N ARG A 187 -8.39 9.76 -17.88
CA ARG A 187 -7.20 9.55 -18.73
C ARG A 187 -7.45 8.45 -19.75
N ARG A 188 -6.70 8.48 -20.85
CA ARG A 188 -6.62 7.33 -21.76
C ARG A 188 -5.71 6.26 -21.17
N GLN A 189 -6.24 5.05 -21.02
CA GLN A 189 -5.58 3.90 -20.38
C GLN A 189 -5.79 2.63 -21.20
N ARG A 190 -4.96 1.60 -20.96
CA ARG A 190 -4.98 0.37 -21.77
C ARG A 190 -6.21 -0.49 -21.49
N VAL A 191 -6.77 -1.02 -22.57
CA VAL A 191 -7.85 -2.00 -22.54
C VAL A 191 -7.28 -3.40 -22.37
N ILE A 192 -7.91 -4.19 -21.51
CA ILE A 192 -7.64 -5.60 -21.29
C ILE A 192 -8.85 -6.39 -21.78
N GLU A 193 -8.59 -7.37 -22.65
CA GLU A 193 -9.61 -8.31 -23.14
C GLU A 193 -9.48 -9.64 -22.40
N ILE A 194 -10.60 -10.14 -21.90
CA ILE A 194 -10.68 -11.39 -21.13
C ILE A 194 -11.07 -12.56 -22.03
N ASP A 195 -10.32 -13.64 -21.91
CA ASP A 195 -10.42 -14.85 -22.73
C ASP A 195 -11.12 -16.00 -22.00
N CYS A 196 -10.99 -16.08 -20.68
CA CYS A 196 -11.74 -17.01 -19.84
C CYS A 196 -11.73 -16.56 -18.38
N ILE A 197 -12.62 -17.18 -17.61
CA ILE A 197 -12.64 -17.07 -16.16
C ILE A 197 -12.50 -18.46 -15.57
N THR A 198 -11.65 -18.59 -14.56
CA THR A 198 -11.63 -19.76 -13.69
C THR A 198 -11.94 -19.33 -12.26
N MET A 199 -12.70 -20.15 -11.53
CA MET A 199 -13.13 -19.81 -10.17
C MET A 199 -13.45 -21.05 -9.34
N ARG A 200 -13.57 -20.84 -8.03
CA ARG A 200 -14.19 -21.81 -7.11
C ARG A 200 -15.67 -22.02 -7.44
N ARG A 201 -16.28 -23.09 -6.93
CA ARG A 201 -17.72 -23.36 -7.13
C ARG A 201 -18.66 -22.29 -6.55
N ASP A 202 -18.30 -21.72 -5.40
CA ASP A 202 -19.05 -20.66 -4.72
C ASP A 202 -18.08 -19.50 -4.37
N PRO A 203 -17.70 -18.69 -5.38
CA PRO A 203 -16.59 -17.76 -5.23
C PRO A 203 -17.00 -16.48 -4.51
N ILE A 204 -16.10 -15.96 -3.69
CA ILE A 204 -16.24 -14.63 -3.07
C ILE A 204 -15.61 -13.57 -3.99
N PHE A 205 -16.44 -12.65 -4.47
CA PHE A 205 -15.96 -11.49 -5.22
C PHE A 205 -15.54 -10.37 -4.27
N GLN A 206 -14.25 -10.34 -3.91
CA GLN A 206 -13.70 -9.29 -3.06
C GLN A 206 -13.65 -7.94 -3.79
N GLN A 207 -14.02 -6.87 -3.09
CA GLN A 207 -13.84 -5.48 -3.52
C GLN A 207 -13.14 -4.72 -2.38
N ILE A 208 -12.25 -3.80 -2.74
CA ILE A 208 -11.61 -2.87 -1.80
C ILE A 208 -12.34 -1.54 -1.89
N LEU A 209 -12.88 -1.05 -0.77
CA LEU A 209 -13.53 0.26 -0.73
C LEU A 209 -12.48 1.37 -0.98
N PRO A 210 -12.63 2.19 -2.05
CA PRO A 210 -11.74 3.33 -2.30
C PRO A 210 -11.72 4.29 -1.11
N ALA A 211 -10.56 4.90 -0.85
CA ALA A 211 -10.26 5.65 0.38
C ALA A 211 -10.54 4.94 1.73
N GLY A 212 -10.99 3.68 1.74
CA GLY A 212 -11.27 2.91 2.94
C GLY A 212 -10.01 2.44 3.65
N SER A 213 -10.20 1.86 4.85
CA SER A 213 -9.08 1.40 5.69
C SER A 213 -8.22 0.34 5.00
N GLU A 214 -8.82 -0.61 4.29
CA GLU A 214 -8.10 -1.67 3.55
C GLU A 214 -7.22 -1.07 2.44
N HIS A 215 -7.75 -0.15 1.63
CA HIS A 215 -7.00 0.56 0.60
C HIS A 215 -5.81 1.31 1.21
N ARG A 216 -6.06 2.10 2.27
CA ARG A 216 -5.03 2.86 2.97
C ARG A 216 -3.96 1.98 3.59
N ASN A 217 -4.34 0.85 4.17
CA ASN A 217 -3.39 -0.10 4.76
C ASN A 217 -2.52 -0.79 3.70
N LEU A 218 -3.12 -1.29 2.62
CA LEU A 218 -2.38 -1.96 1.55
C LEU A 218 -1.41 -1.01 0.84
N MET A 219 -1.81 0.25 0.64
CA MET A 219 -0.96 1.25 0.00
C MET A 219 0.10 1.83 0.96
N GLY A 220 -0.26 2.07 2.22
CA GLY A 220 0.59 2.72 3.22
C GLY A 220 1.61 1.79 3.87
N LEU A 221 1.21 0.60 4.30
CA LEU A 221 2.07 -0.30 5.09
C LEU A 221 3.37 -0.69 4.36
N PRO A 222 3.39 -1.00 3.06
CA PRO A 222 4.64 -1.21 2.33
C PRO A 222 5.56 0.01 2.31
N ARG A 223 4.99 1.23 2.29
CA ARG A 223 5.77 2.48 2.38
C ARG A 223 6.29 2.72 3.78
N GLU A 224 5.52 2.42 4.83
CA GLU A 224 6.00 2.43 6.22
C GLU A 224 7.23 1.51 6.38
N ALA A 225 7.18 0.30 5.81
CA ALA A 225 8.31 -0.63 5.84
C ALA A 225 9.55 -0.11 5.09
N ALA A 226 9.36 0.52 3.92
CA ALA A 226 10.44 1.14 3.17
C ALA A 226 11.07 2.33 3.91
N ILE A 227 10.25 3.19 4.53
CA ILE A 227 10.71 4.30 5.37
C ILE A 227 11.45 3.77 6.59
N TYR A 228 10.90 2.78 7.29
CA TYR A 228 11.56 2.15 8.43
C TYR A 228 12.95 1.62 8.04
N ALA A 229 13.06 0.92 6.91
CA ALA A 229 14.32 0.38 6.43
C ALA A 229 15.34 1.49 6.12
N GLU A 230 14.96 2.55 5.41
CA GLU A 230 15.88 3.64 5.02
C GLU A 230 16.31 4.50 6.23
N VAL A 231 15.38 4.79 7.14
CA VAL A 231 15.66 5.61 8.34
C VAL A 231 16.52 4.84 9.34
N SER A 232 16.36 3.51 9.43
CA SER A 232 17.18 2.66 10.30
C SER A 232 18.66 2.65 9.93
N GLU A 233 19.03 3.05 8.71
CA GLU A 233 20.43 3.18 8.28
C GLU A 233 21.10 4.45 8.84
N VAL A 234 20.32 5.43 9.31
CA VAL A 234 20.85 6.74 9.76
C VAL A 234 20.63 7.05 11.25
N CYS A 235 19.64 6.43 11.89
CA CYS A 235 19.38 6.55 13.32
C CYS A 235 18.64 5.34 13.91
N GLU A 236 18.48 5.30 15.24
CA GLU A 236 17.76 4.21 15.92
C GLU A 236 16.24 4.45 15.85
N VAL A 237 15.57 3.74 14.95
CA VAL A 237 14.12 3.82 14.75
C VAL A 237 13.37 2.88 15.68
N VAL A 238 12.34 3.41 16.32
CA VAL A 238 11.41 2.66 17.16
C VAL A 238 10.18 2.24 16.36
N ASP A 239 9.59 3.18 15.62
CA ASP A 239 8.35 2.94 14.87
C ASP A 239 8.17 3.94 13.72
N VAL A 240 7.37 3.58 12.72
CA VAL A 240 7.03 4.43 11.57
C VAL A 240 5.55 4.26 11.23
N ARG A 241 4.85 5.37 11.04
CA ARG A 241 3.42 5.37 10.71
C ARG A 241 3.07 6.40 9.65
N LEU A 242 2.45 5.98 8.56
CA LEU A 242 1.73 6.89 7.68
C LEU A 242 0.37 7.19 8.32
N THR A 243 0.20 8.43 8.76
CA THR A 243 -0.92 8.80 9.64
C THR A 243 -2.26 8.70 8.92
N PRO A 244 -3.34 8.27 9.60
CA PRO A 244 -4.69 8.23 9.02
C PRO A 244 -5.16 9.59 8.49
N GLY A 245 -4.84 10.68 9.20
CA GLY A 245 -5.16 12.05 8.78
C GLY A 245 -4.46 12.48 7.50
N GLY A 246 -3.22 12.01 7.27
CA GLY A 246 -2.51 12.15 5.99
C GLY A 246 -2.93 11.13 4.93
N CYS A 247 -4.13 10.55 5.05
CA CYS A 247 -4.67 9.51 4.16
C CYS A 247 -3.81 8.23 4.09
N SER A 248 -3.02 7.95 5.14
CA SER A 248 -2.00 6.88 5.16
C SER A 248 -1.05 6.93 3.94
N TRP A 249 -0.77 8.14 3.45
CA TRP A 249 0.06 8.33 2.25
C TRP A 249 0.93 9.59 2.30
N LEU A 250 0.35 10.74 2.67
CA LEU A 250 1.00 12.05 2.53
C LEU A 250 1.77 12.49 3.78
N HIS A 251 1.39 12.02 4.97
CA HIS A 251 2.05 12.39 6.23
C HIS A 251 2.62 11.15 6.93
N CYS A 252 3.87 11.25 7.38
CA CYS A 252 4.58 10.21 8.12
C CYS A 252 4.94 10.71 9.51
N ALA A 253 4.74 9.89 10.53
CA ALA A 253 5.29 10.06 11.85
C ALA A 253 6.36 8.99 12.10
N ILE A 254 7.49 9.38 12.70
CA ILE A 254 8.63 8.51 12.95
C ILE A 254 9.01 8.66 14.42
N SER A 255 9.01 7.55 15.14
CA SER A 255 9.49 7.50 16.52
C SER A 255 10.94 7.01 16.53
N ILE A 256 11.83 7.74 17.20
CA ILE A 256 13.26 7.42 17.29
C ILE A 256 13.74 7.40 18.74
N ARG A 257 14.82 6.65 19.01
CA ARG A 257 15.66 6.86 20.21
C ARG A 257 16.79 7.80 19.82
N LYS A 258 16.62 9.08 20.17
CA LYS A 258 17.57 10.13 19.81
C LYS A 258 18.93 9.91 20.48
N ARG A 259 19.99 9.83 19.70
CA ARG A 259 21.40 9.71 20.13
C ARG A 259 22.25 10.92 19.70
N SER A 260 21.78 11.67 18.71
CA SER A 260 22.37 12.92 18.23
C SER A 260 21.28 13.97 17.95
N GLU A 261 21.61 15.25 18.11
CA GLU A 261 20.72 16.35 17.68
C GLU A 261 20.45 16.35 16.18
N GLU A 262 21.30 15.69 15.38
CA GLU A 262 21.11 15.56 13.93
C GLU A 262 20.19 14.39 13.54
N ASP A 263 19.82 13.49 14.47
CA ASP A 263 19.01 12.31 14.15
C ASP A 263 17.65 12.64 13.53
N PRO A 264 16.88 13.62 14.06
CA PRO A 264 15.59 13.97 13.48
C PRO A 264 15.72 14.49 12.05
N ARG A 265 16.71 15.35 11.79
CA ARG A 265 16.98 15.88 10.46
C ARG A 265 17.39 14.77 9.47
N ARG A 266 18.25 13.84 9.89
CA ARG A 266 18.63 12.68 9.07
C ARG A 266 17.43 11.77 8.78
N ALA A 267 16.56 11.55 9.77
CA ALA A 267 15.35 10.76 9.61
C ALA A 267 14.36 11.39 8.61
N ILE A 268 14.18 12.71 8.66
CA ILE A 268 13.35 13.47 7.72
C ILE A 268 13.83 13.25 6.27
N GLU A 269 15.12 13.45 6.01
CA GLU A 269 15.67 13.29 4.66
C GLU A 269 15.59 11.83 4.17
N ALA A 270 15.88 10.86 5.04
CA ALA A 270 15.73 9.43 4.74
C ALA A 270 14.28 9.05 4.41
N ALA A 271 13.31 9.59 5.14
CA ALA A 271 11.88 9.34 4.88
C ALA A 271 11.43 9.90 3.52
N PHE A 272 11.86 11.11 3.16
CA PHE A 272 11.57 11.67 1.83
C PHE A 272 12.23 10.90 0.69
N LYS A 273 13.42 10.33 0.92
CA LYS A 273 14.09 9.45 -0.04
C LYS A 273 13.32 8.15 -0.24
N ALA A 274 12.86 7.53 0.84
CA ALA A 274 12.11 6.26 0.81
C ALA A 274 10.70 6.40 0.20
N HIS A 275 10.07 7.55 0.40
CA HIS A 275 8.72 7.82 -0.12
C HIS A 275 8.66 9.16 -0.86
N PRO A 276 8.92 9.16 -2.19
CA PRO A 276 8.96 10.39 -2.98
C PRO A 276 7.64 11.18 -3.03
N SER A 277 6.50 10.55 -2.78
CA SER A 277 5.20 11.24 -2.73
C SER A 277 4.84 11.77 -1.34
N LEU A 278 5.67 11.50 -0.33
CA LEU A 278 5.48 12.00 1.03
C LEU A 278 5.58 13.53 1.05
N LYS A 279 4.64 14.15 1.76
CA LYS A 279 4.53 15.61 1.89
C LYS A 279 5.09 16.09 3.23
N HIS A 280 4.68 15.48 4.32
CA HIS A 280 5.11 15.88 5.67
C HIS A 280 5.71 14.72 6.47
N VAL A 281 6.73 15.02 7.26
CA VAL A 281 7.37 14.11 8.21
C VAL A 281 7.37 14.76 9.60
N ILE A 282 6.96 14.01 10.62
CA ILE A 282 7.03 14.42 12.02
C ILE A 282 7.92 13.41 12.74
N VAL A 283 8.97 13.86 13.40
CA VAL A 283 9.86 12.99 14.18
C VAL A 283 9.63 13.24 15.67
N VAL A 284 9.42 12.16 16.43
CA VAL A 284 9.12 12.19 17.87
C VAL A 284 9.99 11.18 18.63
N ASP A 285 10.07 11.33 19.95
CA ASP A 285 10.75 10.38 20.84
C ASP A 285 10.01 9.03 20.94
N GLU A 286 10.64 8.05 21.59
CA GLU A 286 10.11 6.70 21.81
C GLU A 286 8.87 6.59 22.73
N ASP A 287 8.54 7.67 23.46
CA ASP A 287 7.42 7.72 24.40
C ASP A 287 6.10 8.17 23.77
N ILE A 288 6.10 8.51 22.48
CA ILE A 288 4.91 8.94 21.74
C ILE A 288 4.29 7.77 20.98
N ASP A 289 3.02 7.47 21.25
CA ASP A 289 2.27 6.49 20.46
C ASP A 289 1.85 7.07 19.10
N LEU A 290 2.45 6.57 18.02
CA LEU A 290 2.15 6.98 16.64
C LEU A 290 0.74 6.54 16.18
N SER A 291 0.09 5.62 16.89
CA SER A 291 -1.28 5.19 16.59
C SER A 291 -2.32 6.20 17.05
N ASN A 292 -1.96 7.06 18.02
CA ASN A 292 -2.82 8.08 18.60
C ASN A 292 -2.50 9.46 18.02
N PRO A 293 -3.37 10.03 17.15
CA PRO A 293 -3.12 11.34 16.55
C PRO A 293 -3.03 12.47 17.59
N LEU A 294 -3.70 12.34 18.74
CA LEU A 294 -3.64 13.35 19.81
C LEU A 294 -2.27 13.37 20.48
N GLU A 295 -1.57 12.24 20.55
CA GLU A 295 -0.21 12.21 21.09
C GLU A 295 0.80 12.86 20.15
N LEU A 296 0.65 12.64 18.85
CA LEU A 296 1.47 13.32 17.84
C LEU A 296 1.25 14.83 17.89
N GLU A 297 0.00 15.27 17.93
CA GLU A 297 -0.34 16.70 18.04
C GLU A 297 0.22 17.31 19.33
N TRP A 298 0.11 16.60 20.46
CA TRP A 298 0.68 17.04 21.73
C TRP A 298 2.20 17.19 21.67
N ALA A 299 2.91 16.25 21.04
CA ALA A 299 4.36 16.33 20.87
C ALA A 299 4.74 17.56 20.02
N ILE A 300 4.03 17.80 18.93
CA ILE A 300 4.22 19.01 18.10
C ILE A 300 4.05 20.27 18.94
N ALA A 301 2.96 20.37 19.71
CA ALA A 301 2.63 21.56 20.48
C ALA A 301 3.61 21.85 21.63
N THR A 302 4.22 20.82 22.21
CA THR A 302 5.00 20.94 23.46
C THR A 302 6.50 20.72 23.30
N ARG A 303 6.95 20.16 22.17
CA ARG A 303 8.36 19.78 21.95
C ARG A 303 9.00 20.43 20.73
N SER A 304 8.32 21.35 20.04
CA SER A 304 8.86 22.02 18.87
C SER A 304 8.82 23.55 18.97
N GLN A 305 9.79 24.20 18.34
CA GLN A 305 9.87 25.62 18.05
C GLN A 305 10.05 25.78 16.53
N LEU A 306 8.99 26.20 15.84
CA LEU A 306 8.92 26.11 14.37
C LEU A 306 9.94 26.98 13.63
N ASP A 307 10.52 28.00 14.26
CA ASP A 307 11.61 28.80 13.70
C ASP A 307 12.95 28.03 13.63
N LYS A 308 13.08 26.93 14.38
CA LYS A 308 14.29 26.12 14.51
C LYS A 308 14.10 24.69 13.99
N ASP A 309 12.96 24.10 14.34
CA ASP A 309 12.73 22.67 14.23
C ASP A 309 11.98 22.27 12.95
N LEU A 310 11.51 23.27 12.18
CA LEU A 310 10.85 23.07 10.89
C LEU A 310 11.84 23.12 9.74
N VAL A 311 11.88 22.03 8.95
CA VAL A 311 12.62 21.94 7.69
C VAL A 311 11.65 22.10 6.53
N LEU A 312 11.62 23.30 5.94
CA LEU A 312 10.86 23.55 4.71
C LEU A 312 11.67 23.22 3.47
N LYS A 313 11.04 22.51 2.53
CA LYS A 313 11.61 22.18 1.21
C LYS A 313 10.60 22.63 0.14
N PRO A 314 10.67 23.88 -0.33
CA PRO A 314 9.82 24.36 -1.41
C PRO A 314 10.20 23.72 -2.75
N ASP A 315 9.28 23.80 -3.71
CA ASP A 315 9.49 23.38 -5.11
C ASP A 315 9.91 21.91 -5.29
N GLN A 316 9.37 21.01 -4.46
CA GLN A 316 9.67 19.59 -4.50
C GLN A 316 8.62 18.82 -5.28
N LEU A 317 9.03 17.73 -5.93
CA LEU A 317 8.09 16.81 -6.55
C LEU A 317 7.29 16.07 -5.47
N GLY A 318 5.96 16.17 -5.54
CA GLY A 318 5.02 15.56 -4.60
C GLY A 318 4.17 14.44 -5.19
N SER A 319 3.06 14.14 -4.52
CA SER A 319 2.06 13.21 -5.04
C SER A 319 1.17 13.88 -6.08
N SER A 320 0.82 13.16 -7.15
CA SER A 320 -0.25 13.59 -8.08
C SER A 320 -1.65 13.54 -7.45
N LEU A 321 -1.76 13.01 -6.23
CA LEU A 321 -3.01 12.85 -5.48
C LEU A 321 -3.27 13.98 -4.50
N ASP A 322 -2.27 14.84 -4.27
CA ASP A 322 -2.40 16.03 -3.43
C ASP A 322 -3.08 17.14 -4.24
N PRO A 323 -4.33 17.52 -3.94
CA PRO A 323 -5.03 18.56 -4.69
C PRO A 323 -4.45 19.97 -4.49
N SER A 324 -3.64 20.17 -3.43
CA SER A 324 -2.98 21.46 -3.17
C SER A 324 -1.64 21.64 -3.90
N ALA A 325 -1.09 20.55 -4.46
CA ALA A 325 0.08 20.64 -5.32
C ALA A 325 -0.29 21.26 -6.68
N ASP A 326 0.71 21.75 -7.40
CA ASP A 326 0.52 22.13 -8.80
C ASP A 326 0.13 20.89 -9.62
N GLN A 327 -1.06 20.87 -10.20
CA GLN A 327 -1.61 19.67 -10.86
C GLN A 327 -0.93 19.32 -12.19
N ILE A 328 -0.09 20.21 -12.74
CA ILE A 328 0.63 19.99 -14.00
C ILE A 328 2.04 19.46 -13.68
N THR A 329 2.77 20.18 -12.85
CA THR A 329 4.17 19.88 -12.52
C THR A 329 4.32 18.91 -11.35
N ARG A 330 3.25 18.74 -10.55
CA ARG A 330 3.21 18.02 -9.27
C ARG A 330 4.14 18.62 -8.21
N LYS A 331 4.53 19.88 -8.38
CA LYS A 331 5.39 20.58 -7.43
C LYS A 331 4.57 20.99 -6.20
N THR A 332 5.15 20.81 -5.03
CA THR A 332 4.56 21.13 -3.73
C THR A 332 5.66 21.58 -2.75
N CYS A 333 5.26 22.09 -1.59
CA CYS A 333 6.18 22.28 -0.48
C CYS A 333 6.15 21.02 0.39
N LYS A 334 7.33 20.44 0.64
CA LYS A 334 7.48 19.39 1.65
C LYS A 334 7.98 19.99 2.95
N ALA A 335 7.62 19.38 4.07
CA ALA A 335 8.07 19.83 5.38
C ALA A 335 8.42 18.66 6.30
N GLY A 336 9.54 18.77 7.00
CA GLY A 336 9.87 17.90 8.12
C GLY A 336 9.82 18.69 9.41
N LEU A 337 9.32 18.10 10.49
CA LEU A 337 9.27 18.71 11.80
C LEU A 337 9.97 17.82 12.81
N ASP A 338 10.96 18.38 13.50
CA ASP A 338 11.53 17.81 14.71
C ASP A 338 10.63 18.16 15.91
N ALA A 339 9.99 17.16 16.50
CA ALA A 339 9.22 17.27 17.73
C ALA A 339 9.82 16.38 18.83
N THR A 340 11.15 16.19 18.79
CA THR A 340 11.91 15.44 19.79
C THR A 340 12.42 16.34 20.90
N ILE A 341 12.63 15.75 22.09
CA ILE A 341 13.24 16.45 23.21
C ILE A 341 14.72 16.76 22.90
N PRO A 342 15.21 18.01 23.12
CA PRO A 342 16.64 18.29 23.00
C PRO A 342 17.45 17.46 24.01
N LEU A 343 18.57 16.88 23.58
CA LEU A 343 19.38 15.96 24.41
C LEU A 343 19.96 16.64 25.65
N LYS A 344 20.18 17.95 25.59
CA LYS A 344 20.69 18.76 26.72
C LYS A 344 19.60 19.28 27.65
N ALA A 345 18.32 19.11 27.29
CA ALA A 345 17.21 19.56 28.11
C ALA A 345 16.95 18.58 29.26
N ASP A 346 16.36 19.09 30.34
CA ASP A 346 15.87 18.25 31.44
C ASP A 346 14.62 17.48 30.98
N ARG A 347 14.80 16.21 30.61
CA ARG A 347 13.73 15.34 30.08
C ARG A 347 12.51 15.26 31.02
N ALA A 348 12.69 15.41 32.32
CA ALA A 348 11.60 15.38 33.29
C ALA A 348 10.55 16.49 33.07
N LYS A 349 10.93 17.59 32.40
CA LYS A 349 10.02 18.70 32.05
C LYS A 349 9.20 18.46 30.78
N PHE A 350 9.49 17.40 30.04
CA PHE A 350 8.89 17.10 28.73
C PHE A 350 8.09 15.79 28.69
N ILE A 351 8.12 15.01 29.78
CA ILE A 351 7.34 13.78 29.90
C ILE A 351 5.92 14.10 30.39
N LYS A 352 4.93 13.33 29.93
CA LYS A 352 3.55 13.44 30.42
C LYS A 352 3.49 13.01 31.88
N ALA A 353 2.76 13.78 32.70
CA ALA A 353 2.42 13.34 34.04
C ALA A 353 1.52 12.10 33.94
N LYS A 354 1.81 11.10 34.78
CA LYS A 354 1.01 9.88 34.92
C LYS A 354 0.23 9.90 36.23
N ILE A 355 -0.97 9.35 36.23
CA ILE A 355 -1.74 9.14 37.46
C ILE A 355 -1.21 7.84 38.12
N PRO A 356 -0.76 7.88 39.39
CA PRO A 356 -0.27 6.68 40.05
C PRO A 356 -1.30 5.54 40.03
N GLY A 357 -0.90 4.37 39.52
CA GLY A 357 -1.75 3.18 39.42
C GLY A 357 -2.74 3.16 38.25
N GLU A 358 -2.74 4.16 37.35
CA GLU A 358 -3.68 4.18 36.21
C GLU A 358 -3.52 2.98 35.27
N ASP A 359 -2.27 2.57 35.03
CA ASP A 359 -1.92 1.43 34.18
C ASP A 359 -2.33 0.07 34.82
N GLU A 360 -2.71 0.06 36.11
CA GLU A 360 -3.11 -1.13 36.87
C GLU A 360 -4.64 -1.27 37.00
N LEU A 361 -5.41 -0.23 36.61
CA LEU A 361 -6.86 -0.21 36.74
C LEU A 361 -7.53 -0.65 35.43
N ASN A 362 -8.38 -1.68 35.51
CA ASN A 362 -9.29 -2.00 34.42
C ASN A 362 -10.63 -1.29 34.62
N LEU A 363 -10.92 -0.27 33.81
CA LEU A 363 -12.16 0.51 33.91
C LEU A 363 -13.44 -0.35 33.80
N GLU A 364 -13.39 -1.46 33.07
CA GLU A 364 -14.54 -2.38 32.93
C GLU A 364 -14.94 -3.02 34.26
N GLU A 365 -14.01 -3.17 35.21
CA GLU A 365 -14.30 -3.70 36.55
C GLU A 365 -15.12 -2.72 37.40
N TYR A 366 -15.05 -1.42 37.07
CA TYR A 366 -15.67 -0.33 37.83
C TYR A 366 -16.91 0.23 37.15
N VAL A 367 -17.07 0.02 35.84
CA VAL A 367 -18.24 0.45 35.07
C VAL A 367 -19.15 -0.75 34.82
N LYS A 368 -20.14 -0.97 35.70
CA LYS A 368 -21.19 -1.98 35.48
C LYS A 368 -22.18 -1.51 34.41
N GLY A 369 -22.15 -2.13 33.24
CA GLY A 369 -23.29 -2.19 32.31
C GLY A 369 -23.28 -1.18 31.15
N SER A 370 -22.32 -1.31 30.23
CA SER A 370 -22.42 -0.75 28.87
C SER A 370 -22.46 -1.86 27.84
#